data_AF-A0A7V6IUJ0-F1
#
_entry.id   AF-A0A7V6IUJ0-F1
#
_cell.length_a   1.000
_cell.length_b   1.000
_cell.length_c   1.000
_cell.angle_alpha   90.00
_cell.angle_beta   90.00
_cell.angle_gamma   90.00
#
_symmetry.space_group_name_H-M   'P 1'
#
loop_
_entity.id
_entity.type
_entity.pdbx_description
1 polymer ?
#
loop_
_entity_poly.entity_id
_entity_poly.type
_entity_poly.pdbx_seq_one_letter_code
_entity_poly.pdbx_strand_id
1 'polypeptide(L)'
;MSIPIPIYLEEIAEIKKETKEYIILKVQCKCGCDKFNVFKSERFSSNFNEYLKWKKERDEFWKRIGKTPTYIKRDNKDGKVYEYSTNLFGFKKHRYCTSDRPIILKENSVMVECINCFDKYEIFNNQKYGYDGTFKDIEFKTEEKLNYKKIFYKDNDLFSVLIKIYNDNSLEKFIDAVGEKVSFETYSNAFGSIDIFGIYDNNKVLVYSEVTR
;
A
#
# COMPACT_ATOMS: atom_id res chain seq x y z
N MET A 1 5.26 -12.90 21.28
CA MET A 1 3.83 -12.58 21.08
C MET A 1 3.43 -13.11 19.72
N SER A 2 2.22 -13.65 19.62
CA SER A 2 1.56 -14.01 18.36
C SER A 2 1.22 -12.74 17.58
N ILE A 3 1.20 -12.82 16.25
CA ILE A 3 0.72 -11.72 15.41
C ILE A 3 -0.81 -11.86 15.32
N PRO A 4 -1.59 -10.83 15.70
CA PRO A 4 -3.03 -10.92 15.63
C PRO A 4 -3.49 -11.09 14.18
N ILE A 5 -4.57 -11.86 13.97
CA ILE A 5 -5.30 -11.83 12.70
C ILE A 5 -5.97 -10.45 12.61
N PRO A 6 -5.87 -9.72 11.49
CA PRO A 6 -6.69 -8.53 11.30
C PRO A 6 -8.17 -8.88 11.43
N ILE A 7 -8.91 -8.14 12.24
CA ILE A 7 -10.32 -8.43 12.56
C ILE A 7 -11.17 -8.57 11.29
N TYR A 8 -10.89 -7.75 10.26
CA TYR A 8 -11.62 -7.80 8.99
C TYR A 8 -11.44 -9.12 8.20
N LEU A 9 -10.47 -9.97 8.57
CA LEU A 9 -10.21 -11.26 7.95
C LEU A 9 -10.67 -12.45 8.80
N GLU A 10 -10.99 -12.26 10.09
CA GLU A 10 -11.27 -13.36 11.02
C GLU A 10 -12.41 -14.28 10.57
N GLU A 11 -13.45 -13.71 9.94
CA GLU A 11 -14.61 -14.48 9.50
C GLU A 11 -14.40 -15.25 8.19
N ILE A 12 -13.30 -14.98 7.48
CA ILE A 12 -13.07 -15.50 6.12
C ILE A 12 -11.68 -16.11 5.94
N ALA A 13 -10.93 -16.31 7.03
CA ALA A 13 -9.58 -16.80 6.94
C ALA A 13 -9.21 -17.70 8.12
N GLU A 14 -8.47 -18.77 7.82
CA GLU A 14 -7.93 -19.70 8.81
C GLU A 14 -6.40 -19.57 8.89
N ILE A 15 -5.84 -19.69 10.09
CA ILE A 15 -4.38 -19.69 10.27
C ILE A 15 -3.79 -20.98 9.69
N LYS A 16 -2.87 -20.86 8.72
CA LYS A 16 -2.07 -21.98 8.22
C LYS A 16 -0.69 -22.06 8.84
N LYS A 17 -0.10 -20.91 9.14
CA LYS A 17 1.22 -20.84 9.77
C LYS A 17 1.36 -19.55 10.55
N GLU A 18 1.99 -19.64 11.71
CA GLU A 18 2.31 -18.48 12.52
C GLU A 18 3.76 -18.53 12.97
N THR A 19 4.40 -17.37 12.97
CA THR A 19 5.74 -17.13 13.50
C THR A 19 5.74 -15.80 14.25
N LYS A 20 6.87 -15.45 14.87
CA LYS A 20 7.03 -14.14 15.51
C LYS A 20 7.06 -12.97 14.52
N GLU A 21 7.31 -13.22 13.23
CA GLU A 21 7.53 -12.19 12.21
C GLU A 21 6.37 -12.06 11.23
N TYR A 22 5.64 -13.15 11.02
CA TYR A 22 4.50 -13.19 10.12
C TYR A 22 3.45 -14.23 10.50
N ILE A 23 2.24 -13.99 10.02
CA ILE A 23 1.12 -14.94 9.98
C ILE A 23 0.77 -15.25 8.53
N ILE A 24 0.44 -16.51 8.23
CA ILE A 24 -0.10 -16.95 6.94
C ILE A 24 -1.52 -17.44 7.17
N LEU A 25 -2.46 -16.80 6.48
CA LEU A 25 -3.87 -17.10 6.49
C LEU A 25 -4.27 -17.75 5.16
N LYS A 26 -5.13 -18.77 5.18
CA LYS A 26 -5.83 -19.26 3.99
C LYS A 26 -7.24 -18.71 3.98
N VAL A 27 -7.63 -18.07 2.88
CA VAL A 27 -8.97 -17.52 2.73
C VAL A 27 -9.96 -18.66 2.47
N GLN A 28 -11.06 -18.65 3.22
CA GLN A 28 -12.18 -19.58 3.07
C GLN A 28 -13.48 -18.80 3.21
N CYS A 29 -14.39 -18.99 2.26
CA CYS A 29 -15.68 -18.33 2.28
C CYS A 29 -16.56 -18.95 3.39
N LYS A 30 -17.51 -18.18 3.92
CA LYS A 30 -18.50 -18.66 4.89
C LYS A 30 -19.31 -19.87 4.38
N CYS A 31 -19.47 -20.02 3.06
CA CYS A 31 -20.09 -21.19 2.46
C CYS A 31 -19.18 -22.44 2.39
N GLY A 32 -17.95 -22.36 2.92
CA GLY A 32 -16.94 -23.42 2.94
C GLY A 32 -16.03 -23.47 1.70
N CYS A 33 -16.37 -22.74 0.63
CA CYS A 33 -15.60 -22.71 -0.61
C CYS A 33 -14.24 -22.01 -0.43
N ASP A 34 -13.19 -22.56 -1.03
CA ASP A 34 -11.81 -22.04 -0.98
C ASP A 34 -11.27 -21.60 -2.35
N LYS A 35 -12.18 -21.35 -3.30
CA LYS A 35 -11.89 -20.91 -4.66
C LYS A 35 -12.53 -19.55 -4.93
N PHE A 36 -11.73 -18.64 -5.45
CA PHE A 36 -12.10 -17.25 -5.62
C PHE A 36 -11.64 -16.68 -6.95
N ASN A 37 -12.48 -15.80 -7.50
CA ASN A 37 -12.04 -14.76 -8.41
C ASN A 37 -11.31 -13.68 -7.60
N VAL A 38 -10.15 -13.22 -8.06
CA VAL A 38 -9.40 -12.15 -7.38
C VAL A 38 -9.41 -10.88 -8.22
N PHE A 39 -9.61 -9.74 -7.57
CA PHE A 39 -9.67 -8.43 -8.21
C PHE A 39 -8.76 -7.44 -7.49
N LYS A 40 -8.19 -6.51 -8.25
CA LYS A 40 -7.43 -5.37 -7.71
C LYS A 40 -7.93 -4.05 -8.25
N SER A 41 -7.85 -3.01 -7.43
CA SER A 41 -8.04 -1.63 -7.82
C SER A 41 -6.84 -0.79 -7.39
N GLU A 42 -6.50 0.19 -8.21
CA GLU A 42 -5.51 1.22 -7.93
C GLU A 42 -6.12 2.57 -8.30
N ARG A 43 -6.09 3.51 -7.35
CA ARG A 43 -6.65 4.85 -7.50
C ARG A 43 -5.67 5.88 -6.96
N PHE A 44 -5.63 7.05 -7.58
CA PHE A 44 -4.81 8.17 -7.12
C PHE A 44 -5.72 9.31 -6.66
N SER A 45 -5.23 10.12 -5.71
CA SER A 45 -5.93 11.33 -5.27
C SER A 45 -6.17 12.31 -6.42
N SER A 46 -7.17 13.20 -6.27
CA SER A 46 -7.54 14.24 -7.25
C SER A 46 -6.34 15.04 -7.80
N ASN A 47 -5.32 15.26 -6.98
CA ASN A 47 -4.14 16.05 -7.33
C ASN A 47 -3.17 15.32 -8.26
N PHE A 48 -3.48 14.09 -8.71
CA PHE A 48 -2.61 13.31 -9.57
C PHE A 48 -2.29 14.00 -10.90
N ASN A 49 -3.27 14.64 -11.53
CA ASN A 49 -3.06 15.39 -12.77
C ASN A 49 -2.15 16.61 -12.56
N GLU A 50 -2.33 17.33 -11.45
CA GLU A 50 -1.44 18.44 -11.07
C GLU A 50 -0.02 17.94 -10.83
N TYR A 51 0.13 16.79 -10.17
CA TYR A 51 1.44 16.18 -10.00
C TYR A 51 2.07 15.80 -11.35
N LEU A 52 1.32 15.21 -12.28
CA LEU A 52 1.85 14.85 -13.60
C LEU A 52 2.34 16.09 -14.35
N LYS A 53 1.60 17.20 -14.24
CA LYS A 53 2.01 18.50 -14.79
C LYS A 53 3.29 19.01 -14.11
N TRP A 54 3.32 19.06 -12.78
CA TRP A 54 4.49 19.48 -12.00
C TRP A 54 5.73 18.62 -12.32
N LYS A 55 5.56 17.30 -12.43
CA LYS A 55 6.62 16.35 -12.76
C LYS A 55 7.16 16.62 -14.17
N LYS A 56 6.29 16.87 -15.15
CA LYS A 56 6.69 17.22 -16.50
C LYS A 56 7.50 18.52 -16.53
N GLU A 57 7.03 19.57 -15.86
CA GLU A 57 7.73 20.86 -15.77
C GLU A 57 9.12 20.72 -15.11
N ARG A 58 9.20 19.94 -14.04
CA ARG A 58 10.46 19.59 -13.38
C ARG A 58 11.42 18.86 -14.33
N ASP A 59 10.95 17.81 -14.99
CA ASP A 59 11.78 16.98 -15.86
C ASP A 59 12.25 17.79 -17.09
N GLU A 60 11.40 18.66 -17.63
CA GLU A 60 11.76 19.62 -18.70
C GLU A 60 12.80 20.64 -18.24
N PHE A 61 12.70 21.16 -17.01
CA PHE A 61 13.71 22.05 -16.44
C PHE A 61 15.09 21.40 -16.44
N TRP A 62 15.20 20.18 -15.89
CA TRP A 62 16.46 19.44 -15.81
C TRP A 62 17.01 19.06 -17.19
N LYS A 63 16.12 18.64 -18.10
CA LYS A 63 16.47 18.34 -19.50
C LYS A 63 17.05 19.57 -20.21
N ARG A 64 16.41 20.75 -20.07
CA ARG A 64 16.84 22.00 -20.73
C ARG A 64 18.25 22.42 -20.31
N ILE A 65 18.62 22.20 -19.04
CA ILE A 65 19.96 22.54 -18.54
C ILE A 65 20.97 21.39 -18.75
N GLY A 66 20.55 20.24 -19.27
CA GLY A 66 21.40 19.08 -19.52
C GLY A 66 22.02 18.52 -18.24
N LYS A 67 21.28 18.54 -17.12
CA LYS A 67 21.74 18.07 -15.81
C LYS A 67 20.67 17.22 -15.13
N THR A 68 21.08 16.47 -14.13
CA THR A 68 20.20 15.76 -13.21
C THR A 68 20.38 16.31 -11.80
N PRO A 69 19.33 16.27 -10.96
CA PRO A 69 19.45 16.66 -9.56
C PRO A 69 20.36 15.68 -8.81
N THR A 70 21.29 16.20 -8.02
CA THR A 70 22.25 15.42 -7.23
C THR A 70 21.84 15.27 -5.78
N TYR A 71 21.13 16.25 -5.21
CA TYR A 71 20.57 16.15 -3.86
C TYR A 71 19.38 17.10 -3.65
N ILE A 72 18.66 16.88 -2.55
CA ILE A 72 17.52 17.68 -2.11
C ILE A 72 17.87 18.35 -0.78
N LYS A 73 17.55 19.64 -0.62
CA LYS A 73 17.77 20.36 0.65
C LYS A 73 16.67 21.39 0.87
N ARG A 74 16.26 21.55 2.14
CA ARG A 74 15.44 22.67 2.61
C ARG A 74 16.33 23.90 2.80
N ASP A 75 15.98 25.02 2.18
CA ASP A 75 16.67 26.29 2.36
C ASP A 75 16.19 26.96 3.66
N ASN A 76 17.14 27.37 4.49
CA ASN A 76 16.85 27.93 5.81
C ASN A 76 16.24 29.33 5.73
N LYS A 77 16.35 30.02 4.57
CA LYS A 77 15.88 31.41 4.42
C LYS A 77 14.38 31.50 4.14
N ASP A 78 13.87 30.64 3.27
CA ASP A 78 12.46 30.64 2.84
C ASP A 78 11.70 29.38 3.30
N GLY A 79 12.38 28.43 3.94
CA GLY A 79 11.81 27.16 4.38
C GLY A 79 11.46 26.21 3.24
N LYS A 80 11.74 26.58 1.99
CA LYS A 80 11.36 25.83 0.79
C LYS A 80 12.33 24.69 0.52
N VAL A 81 11.80 23.62 -0.05
CA VAL A 81 12.60 22.47 -0.48
C VAL A 81 13.02 22.67 -1.93
N TYR A 82 14.30 22.40 -2.21
CA TYR A 82 14.90 22.52 -3.52
C TYR A 82 15.69 21.27 -3.90
N GLU A 83 15.60 20.90 -5.17
CA GLU A 83 16.56 20.02 -5.81
C GLU A 83 17.73 20.84 -6.35
N TYR A 84 18.96 20.33 -6.20
CA TYR A 84 20.16 21.00 -6.68
C TYR A 84 20.94 20.11 -7.64
N SER A 85 21.64 20.71 -8.60
CA SER A 85 22.74 20.07 -9.32
C SER A 85 24.06 20.74 -8.95
N THR A 86 25.11 19.93 -8.85
CA THR A 86 26.48 20.37 -8.59
C THR A 86 27.37 20.24 -9.81
N ASN A 87 28.43 21.04 -9.87
CA ASN A 87 29.55 20.76 -10.78
C ASN A 87 30.47 19.66 -10.19
N LEU A 88 31.53 19.30 -10.92
CA LEU A 88 32.53 18.29 -10.49
C LEU A 88 33.27 18.66 -9.19
N PHE A 89 33.19 19.92 -8.74
CA PHE A 89 33.78 20.41 -7.50
C PHE A 89 32.74 20.60 -6.38
N GLY A 90 31.51 20.11 -6.56
CA GLY A 90 30.46 20.19 -5.54
C GLY A 90 29.77 21.55 -5.40
N PHE A 91 30.12 22.55 -6.23
CA PHE A 91 29.45 23.86 -6.18
C PHE A 91 28.05 23.79 -6.77
N LYS A 92 27.08 24.38 -6.05
CA LYS A 92 25.68 24.47 -6.47
C LYS A 92 25.57 25.33 -7.71
N LYS A 93 25.03 24.79 -8.80
CA LYS A 93 24.92 25.53 -10.07
C LYS A 93 23.48 25.85 -10.43
N HIS A 94 22.56 24.91 -10.21
CA HIS A 94 21.15 25.05 -10.55
C HIS A 94 20.30 24.54 -9.40
N ARG A 95 19.12 25.14 -9.24
CA ARG A 95 18.12 24.70 -8.27
C ARG A 95 16.72 24.71 -8.88
N TYR A 96 15.89 23.75 -8.48
CA TYR A 96 14.47 23.69 -8.81
C TYR A 96 13.66 23.63 -7.51
N CYS A 97 12.68 24.52 -7.36
CA CYS A 97 11.81 24.54 -6.18
C CYS A 97 10.84 23.35 -6.25
N THR A 98 10.83 22.51 -5.21
CA THR A 98 9.92 21.37 -5.11
C THR A 98 8.82 21.58 -4.07
N SER A 99 8.72 22.79 -3.51
CA SER A 99 7.77 23.09 -2.44
C SER A 99 6.31 23.07 -2.91
N ASP A 100 6.09 23.34 -4.20
CA ASP A 100 4.76 23.29 -4.81
C ASP A 100 4.43 21.88 -5.35
N ARG A 101 5.20 20.85 -4.95
CA ARG A 101 4.95 19.47 -5.34
C ARG A 101 3.60 19.04 -4.77
N PRO A 102 2.62 18.67 -5.61
CA PRO A 102 1.35 18.16 -5.11
C PRO A 102 1.56 16.83 -4.38
N ILE A 103 0.90 16.68 -3.24
CA ILE A 103 0.83 15.41 -2.51
C ILE A 103 -0.09 14.49 -3.32
N ILE A 104 0.41 13.31 -3.67
CA ILE A 104 -0.40 12.24 -4.24
C ILE A 104 -0.57 11.16 -3.19
N LEU A 105 -1.82 10.80 -2.95
CA LEU A 105 -2.15 9.58 -2.27
C LEU A 105 -2.48 8.50 -3.30
N LYS A 106 -2.10 7.26 -2.99
CA LYS A 106 -2.40 6.09 -3.80
C LYS A 106 -3.20 5.11 -2.94
N GLU A 107 -4.42 4.83 -3.37
CA GLU A 107 -5.26 3.81 -2.77
C GLU A 107 -5.12 2.52 -3.58
N ASN A 108 -4.76 1.45 -2.90
CA ASN A 108 -4.79 0.11 -3.46
C ASN A 108 -5.78 -0.73 -2.67
N SER A 109 -6.58 -1.52 -3.38
CA SER A 109 -7.50 -2.46 -2.76
C SER A 109 -7.48 -3.79 -3.51
N VAL A 110 -7.57 -4.88 -2.76
CA VAL A 110 -7.68 -6.25 -3.28
C VAL A 110 -8.93 -6.90 -2.70
N MET A 111 -9.72 -7.48 -3.58
CA MET A 111 -10.99 -8.13 -3.26
C MET A 111 -11.00 -9.55 -3.83
N VAL A 112 -11.70 -10.44 -3.14
CA VAL A 112 -12.00 -11.78 -3.63
C VAL A 112 -13.51 -11.98 -3.73
N GLU A 113 -13.95 -12.74 -4.71
CA GLU A 113 -15.34 -13.16 -4.89
C GLU A 113 -15.40 -14.67 -4.90
N CYS A 114 -16.23 -15.25 -4.03
CA CYS A 114 -16.40 -16.69 -3.94
C CYS A 114 -17.10 -17.22 -5.19
N ILE A 115 -16.57 -18.26 -5.83
CA ILE A 115 -17.19 -18.83 -7.04
C ILE A 115 -18.48 -19.60 -6.78
N ASN A 116 -18.77 -19.94 -5.52
CA ASN A 116 -19.94 -20.73 -5.15
C ASN A 116 -21.13 -19.86 -4.76
N CYS A 117 -20.94 -18.91 -3.82
CA CYS A 117 -22.03 -18.05 -3.34
C CYS A 117 -21.96 -16.61 -3.85
N PHE A 118 -20.92 -16.24 -4.61
CA PHE A 118 -20.71 -14.90 -5.18
C PHE A 118 -20.53 -13.76 -4.16
N ASP A 119 -20.43 -14.10 -2.87
CA ASP A 119 -20.05 -13.14 -1.83
C ASP A 119 -18.67 -12.55 -2.11
N LYS A 120 -18.56 -11.25 -1.83
CA LYS A 120 -17.36 -10.44 -2.06
C LYS A 120 -16.74 -10.01 -0.75
N TYR A 121 -15.42 -10.11 -0.68
CA TYR A 121 -14.67 -9.79 0.52
C TYR A 121 -13.46 -8.91 0.16
N GLU A 122 -13.34 -7.74 0.78
CA GLU A 122 -12.14 -6.91 0.69
C GLU A 122 -11.07 -7.51 1.59
N ILE A 123 -10.02 -8.09 0.98
CA ILE A 123 -8.93 -8.73 1.72
C ILE A 123 -7.74 -7.79 1.96
N PHE A 124 -7.73 -6.63 1.30
CA PHE A 124 -6.78 -5.56 1.56
C PHE A 124 -7.29 -4.21 1.05
N ASN A 125 -7.02 -3.14 1.79
CA ASN A 125 -7.16 -1.75 1.38
C ASN A 125 -6.21 -0.88 2.20
N ASN A 126 -5.25 -0.24 1.55
CA ASN A 126 -4.19 0.50 2.24
C ASN A 126 -4.63 1.83 2.87
N GLN A 127 -5.83 2.31 2.56
CA GLN A 127 -6.44 3.46 3.24
C GLN A 127 -7.18 3.05 4.51
N LYS A 128 -7.44 1.75 4.71
CA LYS A 128 -8.18 1.22 5.87
C LYS A 128 -7.32 0.39 6.80
N TYR A 129 -6.34 -0.31 6.25
CA TYR A 129 -5.53 -1.31 6.94
C TYR A 129 -4.04 -1.06 6.69
N GLY A 130 -3.20 -1.63 7.54
CA GLY A 130 -1.78 -1.29 7.60
C GLY A 130 -1.50 -0.07 8.47
N TYR A 131 -0.23 0.32 8.54
CA TYR A 131 0.17 1.56 9.19
C TYR A 131 -0.40 2.77 8.46
N ASP A 132 -0.42 2.77 7.12
CA ASP A 132 -0.97 3.86 6.31
C ASP A 132 -2.45 4.15 6.66
N GLY A 133 -3.26 3.11 6.92
CA GLY A 133 -4.67 3.25 7.29
C GLY A 133 -4.91 3.69 8.75
N THR A 134 -3.88 3.60 9.60
CA THR A 134 -3.97 3.96 11.02
C THR A 134 -3.86 5.48 11.20
N PHE A 135 -2.97 6.13 10.47
CA PHE A 135 -2.69 7.56 10.58
C PHE A 135 -3.57 8.37 9.61
N LYS A 136 -4.85 8.57 9.99
CA LYS A 136 -5.94 9.16 9.19
C LYS A 136 -5.84 10.66 8.86
N ASP A 137 -4.65 11.24 8.77
CA ASP A 137 -4.53 12.70 8.58
C ASP A 137 -4.73 13.16 7.13
N ILE A 138 -4.93 12.25 6.18
CA ILE A 138 -5.07 12.63 4.76
C ILE A 138 -6.31 11.97 4.12
N GLU A 139 -7.35 12.77 3.93
CA GLU A 139 -8.57 12.34 3.25
C GLU A 139 -8.35 12.16 1.75
N PHE A 140 -8.71 11.00 1.22
CA PHE A 140 -8.90 10.77 -0.20
C PHE A 140 -10.16 11.51 -0.68
N LYS A 141 -10.01 12.74 -1.17
CA LYS A 141 -11.11 13.57 -1.68
C LYS A 141 -11.57 13.16 -3.07
N THR A 142 -11.94 11.89 -3.28
CA THR A 142 -12.51 11.45 -4.56
C THR A 142 -13.76 10.58 -4.33
N GLU A 143 -14.89 11.02 -4.89
CA GLU A 143 -16.18 10.31 -4.88
C GLU A 143 -16.24 9.17 -5.91
N GLU A 144 -15.21 9.01 -6.74
CA GLU A 144 -15.17 7.99 -7.79
C GLU A 144 -15.07 6.58 -7.21
N LYS A 145 -15.97 5.68 -7.61
CA LYS A 145 -15.92 4.27 -7.19
C LYS A 145 -14.62 3.59 -7.64
N LEU A 146 -14.07 2.73 -6.78
CA LEU A 146 -12.93 1.89 -7.12
C LEU A 146 -13.26 1.02 -8.35
N ASN A 147 -12.38 1.08 -9.35
CA ASN A 147 -12.48 0.26 -10.56
C ASN A 147 -11.65 -1.01 -10.36
N TYR A 148 -12.33 -2.13 -10.09
CA TYR A 148 -11.70 -3.41 -9.85
C TYR A 148 -11.46 -4.16 -11.16
N LYS A 149 -10.21 -4.56 -11.40
CA LYS A 149 -9.80 -5.42 -12.51
C LYS A 149 -9.52 -6.82 -12.01
N LYS A 150 -10.10 -7.82 -12.66
CA LYS A 150 -9.87 -9.24 -12.37
C LYS A 150 -8.41 -9.60 -12.68
N ILE A 151 -7.83 -10.46 -11.84
CA ILE A 151 -6.47 -10.96 -11.99
C ILE A 151 -6.50 -12.34 -12.62
N PHE A 152 -5.63 -12.56 -13.60
CA PHE A 152 -5.45 -13.83 -14.30
C PHE A 152 -4.01 -14.30 -14.16
N TYR A 153 -3.79 -15.61 -14.12
CA TYR A 153 -2.49 -16.26 -14.21
C TYR A 153 -2.57 -17.45 -15.15
N LYS A 154 -1.77 -17.44 -16.23
CA LYS A 154 -1.81 -18.47 -17.28
C LYS A 154 -3.24 -18.77 -17.76
N ASP A 155 -3.99 -17.71 -18.04
CA ASP A 155 -5.40 -17.74 -18.45
C ASP A 155 -6.39 -18.33 -17.42
N ASN A 156 -5.93 -18.64 -16.22
CA ASN A 156 -6.77 -19.04 -15.10
C ASN A 156 -7.08 -17.85 -14.18
N ASP A 157 -8.31 -17.76 -13.73
CA ASP A 157 -8.82 -16.69 -12.85
C ASP A 157 -9.32 -17.21 -11.50
N LEU A 158 -9.14 -18.51 -11.23
CA LEU A 158 -9.60 -19.19 -10.04
C LEU A 158 -8.43 -19.58 -9.14
N PHE A 159 -8.43 -19.00 -7.94
CA PHE A 159 -7.36 -19.20 -6.98
C PHE A 159 -7.89 -19.70 -5.65
N SER A 160 -7.14 -20.58 -5.00
CA SER A 160 -7.15 -20.59 -3.54
C SER A 160 -6.20 -19.49 -3.05
N VAL A 161 -6.61 -18.69 -2.08
CA VAL A 161 -5.87 -17.48 -1.70
C VAL A 161 -5.17 -17.69 -0.37
N LEU A 162 -3.88 -17.35 -0.32
CA LEU A 162 -3.11 -17.21 0.91
C LEU A 162 -2.75 -15.74 1.13
N ILE A 163 -2.91 -15.27 2.36
CA ILE A 163 -2.50 -13.93 2.78
C ILE A 163 -1.36 -14.11 3.79
N LYS A 164 -0.21 -13.50 3.54
CA LYS A 164 0.90 -13.44 4.48
C LYS A 164 1.05 -12.02 4.97
N ILE A 165 0.89 -11.81 6.27
CA ILE A 165 1.00 -10.51 6.91
C ILE A 165 2.25 -10.50 7.77
N TYR A 166 3.06 -9.47 7.63
CA TYR A 166 4.23 -9.23 8.47
C TYR A 166 3.93 -8.08 9.42
N ASN A 167 4.25 -8.29 10.69
CA ASN A 167 4.16 -7.24 11.68
C ASN A 167 5.53 -7.09 12.35
N ASP A 168 6.12 -5.92 12.19
CA ASP A 168 7.43 -5.55 12.69
C ASP A 168 7.37 -4.84 14.06
N ASN A 169 6.17 -4.46 14.53
CA ASN A 169 5.98 -3.82 15.82
C ASN A 169 5.19 -4.70 16.80
N SER A 170 5.74 -4.85 18.01
CA SER A 170 4.96 -5.35 19.14
C SER A 170 3.85 -4.36 19.48
N LEU A 171 2.79 -4.83 20.13
CA LEU A 171 1.72 -3.98 20.65
C LEU A 171 2.27 -2.82 21.49
N GLU A 172 3.27 -3.07 22.33
CA GLU A 172 3.95 -2.06 23.15
C GLU A 172 4.56 -0.94 22.28
N LYS A 173 5.37 -1.30 21.27
CA LYS A 173 5.96 -0.33 20.34
C LYS A 173 4.91 0.42 19.53
N PHE A 174 3.81 -0.24 19.19
CA PHE A 174 2.71 0.37 18.47
C PHE A 174 1.99 1.43 19.34
N ILE A 175 1.72 1.11 20.61
CA ILE A 175 1.15 2.06 21.57
C ILE A 175 2.08 3.25 21.77
N ASP A 176 3.40 3.02 21.89
CA ASP A 176 4.38 4.10 22.02
C ASP A 176 4.39 5.05 20.80
N ALA A 177 4.18 4.50 19.59
CA ALA A 177 4.20 5.27 18.35
C ALA A 177 2.91 6.08 18.10
N VAL A 178 1.75 5.52 18.46
CA VAL A 178 0.43 6.12 18.19
C VAL A 178 -0.11 6.92 19.38
N GLY A 179 0.35 6.64 20.60
CA GLY A 179 -0.06 7.29 21.84
C GLY A 179 -1.10 6.52 22.68
N GLU A 180 -1.37 7.03 23.88
CA GLU A 180 -2.30 6.40 24.84
C GLU A 180 -3.77 6.52 24.39
N LYS A 181 -4.26 5.51 23.63
CA LYS A 181 -5.67 5.04 23.47
C LYS A 181 -5.87 4.32 22.14
N VAL A 182 -5.10 3.26 21.91
CA VAL A 182 -5.28 2.40 20.73
C VAL A 182 -6.14 1.20 21.10
N SER A 183 -7.19 0.92 20.32
CA SER A 183 -7.98 -0.30 20.47
C SER A 183 -7.23 -1.53 19.93
N PHE A 184 -7.52 -2.73 20.45
CA PHE A 184 -6.96 -3.97 19.90
C PHE A 184 -7.28 -4.13 18.41
N GLU A 185 -8.48 -3.74 17.98
CA GLU A 185 -8.88 -3.75 16.57
C GLU A 185 -7.92 -2.91 15.71
N THR A 186 -7.63 -1.68 16.14
CA THR A 186 -6.69 -0.79 15.45
C THR A 186 -5.31 -1.44 15.34
N TYR A 187 -4.80 -2.04 16.41
CA TYR A 187 -3.52 -2.76 16.37
C TYR A 187 -3.55 -3.98 15.45
N SER A 188 -4.61 -4.79 15.50
CA SER A 188 -4.74 -6.01 14.69
C SER A 188 -4.77 -5.72 13.19
N ASN A 189 -5.35 -4.58 12.82
CA ASN A 189 -5.44 -4.12 11.44
C ASN A 189 -4.18 -3.37 10.97
N ALA A 190 -3.24 -3.08 11.87
CA ALA A 190 -1.99 -2.38 11.58
C ALA A 190 -0.83 -3.40 11.43
N PHE A 191 -0.23 -3.42 10.24
CA PHE A 191 0.84 -4.35 9.90
C PHE A 191 1.79 -3.71 8.88
N GLY A 192 3.09 -4.03 8.95
CA GLY A 192 4.11 -3.41 8.10
C GLY A 192 4.07 -3.86 6.65
N SER A 193 3.64 -5.09 6.35
CA SER A 193 3.45 -5.52 4.95
C SER A 193 2.51 -6.70 4.80
N ILE A 194 2.01 -6.85 3.57
CA ILE A 194 1.11 -7.93 3.16
C ILE A 194 1.51 -8.48 1.80
N ASP A 195 1.60 -9.81 1.70
CA ASP A 195 1.71 -10.54 0.45
C ASP A 195 0.45 -11.39 0.25
N ILE A 196 -0.20 -11.24 -0.90
CA ILE A 196 -1.35 -12.05 -1.29
C ILE A 196 -0.91 -12.99 -2.41
N PHE A 197 -1.12 -14.28 -2.20
CA PHE A 197 -0.77 -15.32 -3.14
C PHE A 197 -2.01 -16.06 -3.64
N GLY A 198 -2.02 -16.37 -4.92
CA GLY A 198 -2.92 -17.35 -5.51
C GLY A 198 -2.24 -18.71 -5.56
N ILE A 199 -2.97 -19.78 -5.24
CA ILE A 199 -2.56 -21.16 -5.46
C ILE A 199 -3.35 -21.71 -6.65
N TYR A 200 -2.63 -22.12 -7.67
CA TYR A 200 -3.14 -22.74 -8.89
C TYR A 200 -2.28 -23.96 -9.24
N ASP A 201 -2.87 -25.14 -9.45
CA ASP A 201 -2.16 -26.40 -9.73
C ASP A 201 -0.95 -26.65 -8.80
N ASN A 202 -1.16 -26.48 -7.48
CA ASN A 202 -0.13 -26.55 -6.44
C ASN A 202 1.02 -25.54 -6.56
N ASN A 203 0.98 -24.65 -7.56
CA ASN A 203 1.93 -23.55 -7.69
C ASN A 203 1.42 -22.33 -6.94
N LYS A 204 2.30 -21.75 -6.12
CA LYS A 204 2.05 -20.51 -5.41
C LYS A 204 2.54 -19.33 -6.25
N VAL A 205 1.67 -18.38 -6.53
CA VAL A 205 1.95 -17.19 -7.36
C VAL A 205 1.68 -15.94 -6.53
N LEU A 206 2.62 -14.99 -6.54
CA LEU A 206 2.41 -13.69 -5.92
C LEU A 206 1.42 -12.88 -6.77
N VAL A 207 0.26 -12.59 -6.19
CA VAL A 207 -0.83 -11.84 -6.83
C VAL A 207 -0.70 -10.35 -6.52
N TYR A 208 -0.32 -10.05 -5.28
CA TYR A 208 -0.19 -8.68 -4.79
C TYR A 208 0.83 -8.63 -3.64
N SER A 209 1.52 -7.51 -3.50
CA SER A 209 2.39 -7.23 -2.36
C SER A 209 2.38 -5.73 -2.08
N GLU A 210 2.33 -5.36 -0.80
CA GLU A 210 2.48 -3.98 -0.36
C GLU A 210 3.20 -3.89 0.99
N VAL A 211 4.08 -2.90 1.09
CA VAL A 211 4.65 -2.43 2.36
C VAL A 211 3.86 -1.20 2.76
N THR A 212 3.33 -1.21 3.98
CA THR A 212 2.56 -0.10 4.56
C THR A 212 3.49 0.77 5.42
N ARG A 213 3.18 2.06 5.53
CA ARG A 213 4.11 3.05 6.14
C ARG A 213 3.50 3.87 7.25
#